data_AF-A0A8J6MB79-F1
#
_entry.id   AF-A0A8J6MB79-F1
#
_cell.length_a   1.000
_cell.length_b   1.000
_cell.length_c   1.000
_cell.angle_alpha   90.00
_cell.angle_beta   90.00
_cell.angle_gamma   90.00
#
_symmetry.space_group_name_H-M   'P 1'
#
loop_
_entity.id
_entity.type
_entity.pdbx_description
1 polymer ?
#
loop_
_entity_poly.entity_id
_entity_poly.type
_entity_poly.pdbx_seq_one_letter_code
_entity_poly.pdbx_strand_id
1 'polypeptide(L)'
;MRVTYIDFICDALKKASVGMPIYTSKIAAELGVAYQLDSKEASAATAVAIKRIMDSKVIPELRCYQKGIYYLTAITPFGEARINREQLIADKYLLPDIGYETGFTVMHHLGLTSQMPRQRTLATNLAKDSARTDKKLDVIIRPPKTKVTAENKAYLQVLDVLEMLDKAPVDSKQPYEIISKYILSQQLRYGTLLAIADNFYNKNTILRLAHTASAGGLIG
;
A
#
# COMPACT_ATOMS: atom_id res chain seq x y z
N MET A 1 22.13 34.14 9.67
CA MET A 1 22.94 32.95 10.00
C MET A 1 22.68 31.89 8.95
N ARG A 2 23.71 31.26 8.36
CA ARG A 2 23.50 30.07 7.54
C ARG A 2 23.14 28.92 8.48
N VAL A 3 21.89 28.47 8.43
CA VAL A 3 21.41 27.27 9.14
C VAL A 3 22.34 26.12 8.79
N THR A 4 22.88 25.39 9.77
CA THR A 4 23.77 24.25 9.48
C THR A 4 22.96 23.09 8.89
N TYR A 5 23.61 22.13 8.22
CA TYR A 5 22.91 20.95 7.72
C TYR A 5 22.20 20.18 8.85
N ILE A 6 22.76 20.20 10.05
CA ILE A 6 22.17 19.54 11.22
C ILE A 6 20.89 20.26 11.64
N ASP A 7 20.91 21.58 11.71
CA ASP A 7 19.73 22.38 12.09
C ASP A 7 18.59 22.21 11.08
N PHE A 8 18.91 22.27 9.78
CA PHE A 8 17.93 22.07 8.70
C PHE A 8 17.26 20.69 8.80
N ILE A 9 18.06 19.63 9.01
CA ILE A 9 17.56 18.27 9.11
C ILE A 9 16.79 18.07 10.41
N CYS A 10 17.23 18.65 11.53
CA CYS A 10 16.48 18.64 12.78
C CYS A 10 15.08 19.23 12.60
N ASP A 11 14.96 20.38 11.93
CA ASP A 11 13.67 21.02 11.66
C ASP A 11 12.79 20.17 10.74
N ALA A 12 13.37 19.53 9.73
CA ALA A 12 12.64 18.59 8.88
C ALA A 12 12.13 17.37 9.66
N LEU A 13 12.95 16.81 10.55
CA LEU A 13 12.58 15.66 11.39
C LEU A 13 11.47 16.01 12.38
N LYS A 14 11.54 17.17 13.04
CA LYS A 14 10.55 17.61 14.04
C LYS A 14 9.17 17.91 13.45
N LYS A 15 9.07 18.19 12.15
CA LYS A 15 7.80 18.38 11.46
C LYS A 15 7.05 17.06 11.21
N ALA A 16 7.73 15.91 11.30
CA ALA A 16 7.10 14.61 11.12
C ALA A 16 6.18 14.29 12.29
N SER A 17 5.02 13.69 12.02
CA SER A 17 4.16 13.18 13.08
C SER A 17 4.70 11.85 13.63
N VAL A 18 4.38 11.58 14.90
CA VAL A 18 4.75 10.33 15.58
C VAL A 18 4.32 9.11 14.75
N GLY A 19 5.21 8.14 14.64
CA GLY A 19 5.00 6.89 13.92
C GLY A 19 5.11 7.01 12.39
N MET A 20 5.07 8.21 11.79
CA MET A 20 5.12 8.30 10.33
C MET A 20 6.54 8.00 9.80
N PRO A 21 6.66 7.23 8.69
CA PRO A 21 7.94 6.97 8.06
C PRO A 21 8.60 8.25 7.53
N ILE A 22 9.84 8.45 7.93
CA ILE A 22 10.71 9.52 7.46
C ILE A 22 11.75 8.90 6.53
N TYR A 23 11.70 9.31 5.26
CA TYR A 23 12.63 8.84 4.24
C TYR A 23 13.80 9.79 4.10
N THR A 24 15.02 9.29 4.33
CA THR A 24 16.22 10.14 4.18
C THR A 24 16.43 10.61 2.76
N SER A 25 15.92 9.88 1.76
CA SER A 25 15.96 10.31 0.36
C SER A 25 15.16 11.58 0.11
N LYS A 26 14.01 11.76 0.78
CA LYS A 26 13.20 12.98 0.69
C LYS A 26 13.93 14.16 1.34
N ILE A 27 14.44 13.97 2.55
CA ILE A 27 15.22 14.98 3.26
C ILE A 27 16.48 15.36 2.47
N ALA A 28 17.18 14.38 1.91
CA ALA A 28 18.36 14.63 1.09
C ALA A 28 18.03 15.42 -0.18
N ALA A 29 16.89 15.15 -0.83
CA ALA A 29 16.43 15.94 -1.97
C ALA A 29 16.14 17.40 -1.57
N GLU A 30 15.44 17.61 -0.46
CA GLU A 30 15.16 18.96 0.08
C GLU A 30 16.45 19.71 0.47
N LEU A 31 17.40 19.02 1.10
CA LEU A 31 18.72 19.57 1.44
C LEU A 31 19.51 19.94 0.18
N GLY A 32 19.49 19.07 -0.84
CA GLY A 32 20.16 19.30 -2.11
C GLY A 32 19.65 20.57 -2.81
N VAL A 33 18.34 20.79 -2.80
CA VAL A 33 17.73 22.02 -3.33
C VAL A 33 18.11 23.24 -2.49
N ALA A 34 18.01 23.15 -1.16
CA ALA A 34 18.25 24.27 -0.27
C ALA A 34 19.73 24.75 -0.26
N TYR A 35 20.67 23.83 -0.45
CA TYR A 35 22.11 24.11 -0.37
C TYR A 35 22.85 23.94 -1.70
N GLN A 36 22.13 23.71 -2.80
CA GLN A 36 22.69 23.53 -4.15
C GLN A 36 23.75 22.42 -4.21
N LEU A 37 23.47 21.30 -3.53
CA LEU A 37 24.35 20.14 -3.48
C LEU A 37 23.97 19.14 -4.56
N ASP A 38 24.96 18.36 -5.01
CA ASP A 38 24.65 17.20 -5.84
C ASP A 38 23.90 16.12 -5.04
N SER A 39 23.24 15.19 -5.75
CA SER A 39 22.43 14.13 -5.13
C SER A 39 23.22 13.22 -4.18
N LYS A 40 24.49 12.93 -4.48
CA LYS A 40 25.38 12.09 -3.67
C LYS A 40 25.86 12.84 -2.43
N GLU A 41 26.29 14.08 -2.59
CA GLU A 41 26.71 14.98 -1.52
C GLU A 41 25.56 15.21 -0.53
N ALA A 42 24.36 15.53 -1.03
CA ALA A 42 23.19 15.74 -0.19
C ALA A 42 22.81 14.47 0.59
N SER A 43 22.89 13.29 -0.05
CA SER A 43 22.63 12.01 0.61
C SER A 43 23.67 11.70 1.70
N ALA A 44 24.95 11.94 1.42
CA ALA A 44 26.03 11.73 2.38
C ALA A 44 25.93 12.70 3.57
N ALA A 45 25.70 13.99 3.30
CA ALA A 45 25.49 15.02 4.32
C ALA A 45 24.29 14.67 5.22
N THR A 46 23.19 14.22 4.62
CA THR A 46 21.99 13.80 5.36
C THR A 46 22.27 12.61 6.27
N ALA A 47 22.95 11.58 5.77
CA ALA A 47 23.30 10.41 6.56
C ALA A 47 24.22 10.76 7.76
N VAL A 48 25.22 11.61 7.53
CA VAL A 48 26.13 12.08 8.59
C VAL A 48 25.38 12.91 9.63
N ALA A 49 24.52 13.84 9.20
CA ALA A 49 23.75 14.68 10.11
C ALA A 49 22.77 13.87 10.96
N ILE A 50 22.00 12.94 10.36
CA ILE A 50 21.08 12.07 11.12
C ILE A 50 21.84 11.22 12.14
N LYS A 51 23.01 10.67 11.77
CA LYS A 51 23.86 9.93 12.71
C LYS A 51 24.28 10.82 13.89
N ARG A 52 24.75 12.05 13.63
CA ARG A 52 25.11 12.99 14.69
C ARG A 52 23.93 13.34 15.58
N ILE A 53 22.73 13.55 15.02
CA ILE A 53 21.49 13.85 15.78
C ILE A 53 21.14 12.70 16.72
N MET A 54 21.27 11.46 16.24
CA MET A 54 21.05 10.24 17.04
C MET A 54 22.09 10.10 18.16
N ASP A 55 23.38 10.25 17.83
CA ASP A 55 24.50 10.08 18.77
C ASP A 55 24.47 11.16 19.87
N SER A 56 24.16 12.40 19.50
CA SER A 56 24.03 13.53 20.43
C SER A 56 22.69 13.59 21.17
N LYS A 57 21.74 12.70 20.83
CA LYS A 57 20.38 12.68 21.39
C LYS A 57 19.64 14.02 21.31
N VAL A 58 19.89 14.79 20.26
CA VAL A 58 19.20 16.08 20.01
C VAL A 58 17.69 15.87 19.81
N ILE A 59 17.30 14.72 19.23
CA ILE A 59 15.90 14.27 19.12
C ILE A 59 15.81 12.88 19.78
N PRO A 60 15.51 12.80 21.09
CA PRO A 60 15.48 11.54 21.82
C PRO A 60 14.36 10.60 21.36
N GLU A 61 13.34 11.11 20.67
CA GLU A 61 12.23 10.36 20.09
C GLU A 61 12.58 9.69 18.76
N LEU A 62 13.71 10.03 18.15
CA LEU A 62 14.09 9.49 16.85
C LEU A 62 14.51 8.02 16.98
N ARG A 63 13.94 7.18 16.11
CA ARG A 63 14.25 5.75 16.01
C ARG A 63 14.57 5.37 14.57
N CYS A 64 15.48 4.41 14.42
CA CYS A 64 15.81 3.83 13.12
C CYS A 64 14.94 2.58 12.89
N TYR A 65 14.22 2.52 11.76
CA TYR A 65 13.53 1.30 11.35
C TYR A 65 14.43 0.42 10.47
N GLN A 66 15.06 1.03 9.46
CA GLN A 66 16.11 0.43 8.66
C GLN A 66 16.95 1.52 7.99
N LYS A 67 18.06 1.16 7.34
CA LYS A 67 18.89 2.13 6.60
C LYS A 67 18.02 2.96 5.65
N GLY A 68 18.01 4.28 5.88
CA GLY A 68 17.27 5.26 5.08
C GLY A 68 15.80 5.49 5.49
N ILE A 69 15.30 4.79 6.52
CA ILE A 69 13.93 4.96 7.04
C ILE A 69 13.98 5.12 8.56
N TYR A 70 13.51 6.27 9.03
CA TYR A 70 13.45 6.66 10.44
C TYR A 70 12.01 7.03 10.81
N TYR A 71 11.74 7.22 12.10
CA TYR A 71 10.45 7.70 12.59
C TYR A 71 10.62 8.32 13.97
N LEU A 72 9.69 9.20 14.34
CA LEU A 72 9.57 9.68 15.72
C LEU A 72 8.66 8.75 16.52
N THR A 73 9.02 8.48 17.77
CA THR A 73 8.20 7.70 18.70
C THR A 73 7.64 8.56 19.83
N ALA A 74 6.64 8.04 20.53
CA ALA A 74 6.11 8.62 21.75
C ALA A 74 5.71 7.50 22.72
N ILE A 75 5.78 7.77 24.02
CA ILE A 75 5.30 6.84 25.05
C ILE A 75 3.78 6.91 25.06
N THR A 76 3.13 5.77 24.86
CA THR A 76 1.67 5.61 24.98
C THR A 76 1.36 4.67 26.15
N PRO A 77 0.10 4.62 26.64
CA PRO A 77 -0.31 3.64 27.64
C PRO A 77 -0.07 2.18 27.20
N PHE A 78 0.05 1.94 25.90
CA PHE A 78 0.31 0.63 25.30
C PHE A 78 1.80 0.39 24.99
N GLY A 79 2.69 1.25 25.49
CA GLY A 79 4.14 1.21 25.25
C GLY A 79 4.61 2.24 24.23
N GLU A 80 5.87 2.09 23.79
CA GLU A 80 6.51 2.98 22.82
C GLU A 80 5.86 2.84 21.43
N ALA A 81 5.38 3.96 20.87
CA ALA A 81 4.72 4.00 19.58
C ALA A 81 5.67 3.51 18.47
N ARG A 82 5.21 2.53 17.70
CA ARG A 82 5.99 1.95 16.60
C ARG A 82 5.76 2.72 15.30
N ILE A 83 6.65 2.51 14.33
CA ILE A 83 6.45 3.01 12.97
C ILE A 83 5.14 2.50 12.38
N ASN A 84 4.45 3.37 11.65
CA ASN A 84 3.22 3.08 10.95
C ASN A 84 3.51 2.14 9.76
N ARG A 85 3.24 0.86 9.97
CA ARG A 85 3.45 -0.19 8.96
C ARG A 85 2.51 -0.04 7.76
N GLU A 86 1.30 0.45 7.99
CA GLU A 86 0.33 0.71 6.92
C GLU A 86 0.87 1.74 5.93
N GLN A 87 1.46 2.82 6.46
CA GLN A 87 2.11 3.82 5.60
C GLN A 87 3.32 3.26 4.86
N LEU A 88 4.15 2.42 5.50
CA LEU A 88 5.27 1.75 4.83
C LEU A 88 4.81 0.85 3.68
N ILE A 89 3.72 0.10 3.88
CA ILE A 89 3.11 -0.74 2.85
C ILE A 89 2.59 0.14 1.71
N ALA A 90 1.87 1.21 2.04
CA ALA A 90 1.31 2.13 1.06
C ALA A 90 2.40 2.77 0.19
N ASP A 91 3.41 3.38 0.81
CA ASP A 91 4.52 4.04 0.12
C ASP A 91 5.33 3.08 -0.76
N LYS A 92 5.44 1.82 -0.33
CA LYS A 92 6.28 0.83 -1.02
C LYS A 92 5.54 0.10 -2.14
N TYR A 93 4.25 -0.19 -2.00
CA TYR A 93 3.56 -1.14 -2.88
C TYR A 93 2.27 -0.62 -3.51
N LEU A 94 1.67 0.44 -2.99
CA LEU A 94 0.35 0.91 -3.42
C LEU A 94 0.43 2.28 -4.11
N LEU A 95 1.19 3.22 -3.55
CA LEU A 95 1.26 4.60 -4.00
C LEU A 95 2.23 4.81 -5.18
N PRO A 96 1.95 5.78 -6.08
CA PRO A 96 0.70 6.58 -6.14
C PRO A 96 -0.50 5.73 -6.57
N ASP A 97 -0.33 4.84 -7.54
CA ASP A 97 -1.36 3.90 -8.01
C ASP A 97 -0.70 2.70 -8.72
N ILE A 98 0.27 2.08 -8.06
CA ILE A 98 1.10 1.00 -8.63
C ILE A 98 0.67 -0.39 -8.16
N GLY A 99 -0.26 -0.46 -7.22
CA GLY A 99 -0.75 -1.71 -6.67
C GLY A 99 -2.06 -1.54 -5.90
N TYR A 100 -2.65 -2.67 -5.55
CA TYR A 100 -3.91 -2.75 -4.82
C TYR A 100 -3.90 -3.98 -3.90
N GLU A 101 -4.68 -3.91 -2.83
CA GLU A 101 -4.92 -5.05 -1.96
C GLU A 101 -5.87 -6.04 -2.64
N THR A 102 -5.62 -7.34 -2.46
CA THR A 102 -6.38 -8.43 -3.08
C THR A 102 -6.38 -9.66 -2.17
N GLY A 103 -6.97 -10.75 -2.61
CA GLY A 103 -7.02 -11.98 -1.81
C GLY A 103 -8.12 -11.98 -0.76
N PHE A 104 -7.93 -12.84 0.26
CA PHE A 104 -8.87 -13.02 1.36
C PHE A 104 -9.14 -11.74 2.16
N THR A 105 -8.19 -10.81 2.23
CA THR A 105 -8.40 -9.52 2.91
C THR A 105 -9.50 -8.70 2.27
N VAL A 106 -9.54 -8.62 0.95
CA VAL A 106 -10.63 -7.93 0.26
C VAL A 106 -11.95 -8.67 0.43
N MET A 107 -11.94 -10.01 0.32
CA MET A 107 -13.15 -10.80 0.54
C MET A 107 -13.74 -10.58 1.94
N HIS A 108 -12.90 -10.54 2.97
CA HIS A 108 -13.31 -10.25 4.34
C HIS A 108 -13.86 -8.82 4.48
N HIS A 109 -13.17 -7.82 3.91
CA HIS A 109 -13.64 -6.42 3.94
C HIS A 109 -14.97 -6.22 3.21
N LEU A 110 -15.25 -7.00 2.15
CA LEU A 110 -16.53 -6.99 1.46
C LEU A 110 -17.64 -7.75 2.19
N GLY A 111 -17.33 -8.47 3.28
CA GLY A 111 -18.30 -9.30 3.99
C GLY A 111 -18.64 -10.61 3.25
N LEU A 112 -17.77 -11.06 2.34
CA LEU A 112 -17.95 -12.35 1.64
C LEU A 112 -17.52 -13.54 2.50
N THR A 113 -16.61 -13.33 3.45
CA THR A 113 -16.10 -14.35 4.38
C THR A 113 -15.91 -13.76 5.77
N SER A 114 -16.17 -14.56 6.81
CA SER A 114 -15.90 -14.27 8.21
C SER A 114 -14.45 -14.59 8.60
N GLN A 115 -13.70 -15.27 7.74
CA GLN A 115 -12.35 -15.70 8.03
C GLN A 115 -11.38 -14.52 7.93
N MET A 116 -10.80 -14.15 9.08
CA MET A 116 -9.74 -13.14 9.14
C MET A 116 -8.46 -13.73 8.52
N PRO A 117 -7.91 -13.13 7.45
CA PRO A 117 -6.69 -13.62 6.83
C PRO A 117 -5.49 -13.41 7.75
N ARG A 118 -4.58 -14.40 7.78
CA ARG A 118 -3.34 -14.31 8.54
C ARG A 118 -2.37 -13.25 7.98
N GLN A 119 -2.32 -13.12 6.65
CA GLN A 119 -1.44 -12.19 5.94
C GLN A 119 -2.22 -11.46 4.86
N ARG A 120 -1.88 -10.20 4.66
CA ARG A 120 -2.46 -9.37 3.59
C ARG A 120 -1.78 -9.70 2.26
N THR A 121 -2.55 -9.69 1.18
CA THR A 121 -2.03 -9.95 -0.17
C THR A 121 -2.16 -8.70 -1.03
N LEU A 122 -1.06 -8.27 -1.64
CA LEU A 122 -0.99 -7.08 -2.48
C LEU A 122 -0.58 -7.48 -3.90
N ALA A 123 -1.34 -7.03 -4.89
CA ALA A 123 -0.96 -7.08 -6.29
C ALA A 123 -0.29 -5.76 -6.67
N THR A 124 0.93 -5.78 -7.20
CA THR A 124 1.70 -4.55 -7.45
C THR A 124 2.63 -4.70 -8.65
N ASN A 125 2.80 -3.62 -9.41
CA ASN A 125 3.72 -3.54 -10.55
C ASN A 125 5.19 -3.79 -10.16
N LEU A 126 5.54 -3.69 -8.87
CA LEU A 126 6.87 -3.98 -8.36
C LEU A 126 7.12 -5.47 -8.08
N ALA A 127 6.08 -6.30 -8.17
CA ALA A 127 6.22 -7.73 -8.08
C ALA A 127 6.92 -8.26 -9.34
N LYS A 128 7.75 -9.29 -9.15
CA LYS A 128 8.37 -10.04 -10.25
C LYS A 128 7.45 -11.20 -10.67
N ASP A 129 7.98 -12.16 -11.41
CA ASP A 129 7.23 -13.26 -12.01
C ASP A 129 6.51 -14.17 -11.01
N SER A 130 6.92 -14.18 -9.73
CA SER A 130 6.33 -15.04 -8.71
C SER A 130 5.93 -14.29 -7.44
N ALA A 131 4.94 -14.87 -6.75
CA ALA A 131 4.52 -14.40 -5.45
C ALA A 131 5.65 -14.57 -4.42
N ARG A 132 5.82 -13.57 -3.55
CA ARG A 132 6.83 -13.57 -2.49
C ARG A 132 6.30 -12.90 -1.23
N THR A 133 6.81 -13.31 -0.09
CA THR A 133 6.48 -12.68 1.20
C THR A 133 7.50 -11.60 1.55
N ASP A 134 7.05 -10.38 1.85
CA ASP A 134 7.85 -9.40 2.56
C ASP A 134 7.76 -9.67 4.07
N LYS A 135 8.77 -10.37 4.61
CA LYS A 135 8.79 -10.76 6.03
C LYS A 135 8.84 -9.57 7.00
N LYS A 136 9.32 -8.39 6.59
CA LYS A 136 9.43 -7.23 7.48
C LYS A 136 8.09 -6.52 7.65
N LEU A 137 7.28 -6.50 6.58
CA LEU A 137 5.95 -5.90 6.56
C LEU A 137 4.83 -6.93 6.76
N ASP A 138 5.16 -8.22 6.73
CA ASP A 138 4.26 -9.37 6.88
C ASP A 138 3.12 -9.39 5.83
N VAL A 139 3.50 -9.12 4.57
CA VAL A 139 2.58 -9.09 3.42
C VAL A 139 3.04 -10.02 2.31
N ILE A 140 2.07 -10.60 1.61
CA ILE A 140 2.29 -11.37 0.38
C ILE A 140 2.21 -10.41 -0.81
N ILE A 141 3.24 -10.42 -1.64
CA ILE A 141 3.35 -9.60 -2.85
C ILE A 141 3.23 -10.52 -4.06
N ARG A 142 2.31 -10.21 -4.98
CA ARG A 142 2.11 -11.00 -6.21
C ARG A 142 2.07 -10.12 -7.46
N PRO A 143 2.44 -10.65 -8.63
CA PRO A 143 2.24 -9.93 -9.89
C PRO A 143 0.74 -9.71 -10.15
N PRO A 144 0.36 -8.49 -10.60
CA PRO A 144 -1.00 -8.24 -11.08
C PRO A 144 -1.20 -8.93 -12.43
N LYS A 145 -2.46 -9.12 -12.83
CA LYS A 145 -2.80 -9.75 -14.12
C LYS A 145 -2.38 -8.89 -15.33
N THR A 146 -2.35 -7.58 -15.13
CA THR A 146 -1.85 -6.58 -16.08
C THR A 146 -1.30 -5.39 -15.31
N LYS A 147 -0.61 -4.47 -15.99
CA LYS A 147 -0.01 -3.30 -15.36
C LYS A 147 -1.10 -2.46 -14.65
N VAL A 148 -0.92 -2.24 -13.35
CA VAL A 148 -1.83 -1.46 -12.51
C VAL A 148 -1.67 0.02 -12.80
N THR A 149 -2.80 0.73 -12.89
CA THR A 149 -2.93 2.17 -13.01
C THR A 149 -4.06 2.67 -12.09
N ALA A 150 -4.14 3.98 -11.90
CA ALA A 150 -5.22 4.61 -11.14
C ALA A 150 -6.61 4.23 -11.70
N GLU A 151 -6.71 4.09 -13.03
CA GLU A 151 -7.96 3.82 -13.74
C GLU A 151 -8.41 2.37 -13.65
N ASN A 152 -7.48 1.40 -13.62
CA ASN A 152 -7.82 -0.03 -13.69
C ASN A 152 -7.75 -0.77 -12.35
N LYS A 153 -7.12 -0.20 -11.32
CA LYS A 153 -6.86 -0.90 -10.05
C LYS A 153 -8.14 -1.47 -9.40
N ALA A 154 -9.23 -0.70 -9.40
CA ALA A 154 -10.49 -1.11 -8.79
C ALA A 154 -11.17 -2.23 -9.61
N TYR A 155 -11.06 -2.17 -10.93
CA TYR A 155 -11.54 -3.24 -11.82
C TYR A 155 -10.80 -4.55 -11.56
N LEU A 156 -9.47 -4.51 -11.49
CA LEU A 156 -8.65 -5.69 -11.20
C LEU A 156 -8.95 -6.27 -9.82
N GLN A 157 -9.18 -5.43 -8.82
CA GLN A 157 -9.57 -5.88 -7.47
C GLN A 157 -10.89 -6.65 -7.48
N VAL A 158 -11.92 -6.15 -8.16
CA VAL A 158 -13.22 -6.84 -8.27
C VAL A 158 -13.09 -8.17 -9.01
N LEU A 159 -12.35 -8.18 -10.12
CA LEU A 159 -12.16 -9.39 -10.92
C LEU A 159 -11.35 -10.45 -10.17
N ASP A 160 -10.38 -10.04 -9.35
CA ASP A 160 -9.66 -10.95 -8.46
C ASP A 160 -10.59 -11.61 -7.43
N VAL A 161 -11.49 -10.84 -6.81
CA VAL A 161 -12.50 -11.37 -5.89
C VAL A 161 -13.40 -12.38 -6.61
N LEU A 162 -13.88 -12.03 -7.81
CA LEU A 162 -14.70 -12.93 -8.62
C LEU A 162 -13.95 -14.22 -8.95
N GLU A 163 -12.67 -14.18 -9.36
CA GLU A 163 -11.85 -15.36 -9.65
C GLU A 163 -11.72 -16.27 -8.42
N MET A 164 -11.67 -15.70 -7.22
CA MET A 164 -11.43 -16.40 -5.96
C MET A 164 -12.66 -17.06 -5.34
N LEU A 165 -13.87 -16.73 -5.77
CA LEU A 165 -15.12 -17.25 -5.15
C LEU A 165 -15.17 -18.79 -5.01
N ASP A 166 -14.59 -19.55 -5.94
CA ASP A 166 -14.58 -21.03 -5.86
C ASP A 166 -13.41 -21.59 -5.03
N LYS A 167 -12.41 -20.77 -4.75
CA LYS A 167 -11.17 -21.19 -4.06
C LYS A 167 -11.18 -20.80 -2.58
N ALA A 168 -12.18 -20.04 -2.17
CA ALA A 168 -12.28 -19.43 -0.86
C ALA A 168 -13.57 -19.87 -0.16
N PRO A 169 -13.58 -19.98 1.18
CA PRO A 169 -14.81 -20.16 1.91
C PRO A 169 -15.62 -18.87 1.85
N VAL A 170 -16.79 -18.94 1.21
CA VAL A 170 -17.74 -17.84 1.09
C VAL A 170 -18.90 -18.13 2.04
N ASP A 171 -19.08 -17.27 3.04
CA ASP A 171 -20.10 -17.44 4.08
C ASP A 171 -21.41 -16.72 3.71
N SER A 172 -21.35 -15.77 2.78
CA SER A 172 -22.53 -15.02 2.34
C SER A 172 -23.46 -15.88 1.50
N LYS A 173 -24.77 -15.78 1.77
CA LYS A 173 -25.83 -16.41 0.97
C LYS A 173 -26.04 -15.75 -0.39
N GLN A 174 -25.63 -14.48 -0.54
CA GLN A 174 -25.82 -13.67 -1.75
C GLN A 174 -24.51 -12.96 -2.15
N PRO A 175 -23.44 -13.72 -2.49
CA PRO A 175 -22.12 -13.13 -2.77
C PRO A 175 -22.14 -12.21 -3.98
N TYR A 176 -22.91 -12.54 -5.02
CA TYR A 176 -23.03 -11.74 -6.23
C TYR A 176 -23.73 -10.39 -5.99
N GLU A 177 -24.70 -10.31 -5.08
CA GLU A 177 -25.34 -9.04 -4.73
C GLU A 177 -24.40 -8.11 -3.97
N ILE A 178 -23.58 -8.66 -3.06
CA ILE A 178 -22.55 -7.91 -2.34
C ILE A 178 -21.55 -7.31 -3.33
N ILE A 179 -21.04 -8.12 -4.26
CA ILE A 179 -20.08 -7.67 -5.26
C ILE A 179 -20.72 -6.64 -6.19
N SER A 180 -21.99 -6.83 -6.59
CA SER A 180 -22.69 -5.85 -7.41
C SER A 180 -22.86 -4.50 -6.72
N LYS A 181 -23.29 -4.48 -5.45
CA LYS A 181 -23.36 -3.25 -4.64
C LYS A 181 -22.00 -2.57 -4.53
N TYR A 182 -20.93 -3.34 -4.40
CA TYR A 182 -19.58 -2.81 -4.38
C TYR A 182 -19.20 -2.16 -5.73
N ILE A 183 -19.44 -2.85 -6.86
CA ILE A 183 -19.22 -2.32 -8.22
C ILE A 183 -19.96 -0.99 -8.41
N LEU A 184 -21.23 -0.91 -8.01
CA LEU A 184 -22.05 0.30 -8.11
C LEU A 184 -21.53 1.44 -7.23
N SER A 185 -21.15 1.15 -5.98
CA SER A 185 -20.61 2.17 -5.06
C SER A 185 -19.27 2.74 -5.52
N GLN A 186 -18.48 1.94 -6.23
CA GLN A 186 -17.21 2.36 -6.85
C GLN A 186 -17.41 2.94 -8.27
N GLN A 187 -18.64 3.04 -8.77
CA GLN A 187 -18.99 3.53 -10.10
C GLN A 187 -18.27 2.79 -11.25
N LEU A 188 -18.01 1.49 -11.06
CA LEU A 188 -17.31 0.68 -12.05
C LEU A 188 -18.25 0.26 -13.18
N ARG A 189 -17.76 0.33 -14.41
CA ARG A 189 -18.55 0.00 -15.61
C ARG A 189 -18.43 -1.48 -15.94
N TYR A 190 -19.56 -2.18 -16.04
CA TYR A 190 -19.60 -3.60 -16.41
C TYR A 190 -18.96 -3.90 -17.78
N GLY A 191 -19.13 -3.02 -18.77
CA GLY A 191 -18.46 -3.18 -20.06
C GLY A 191 -16.93 -3.19 -19.94
N THR A 192 -16.36 -2.33 -19.08
CA THR A 192 -14.93 -2.31 -18.80
C THR A 192 -14.49 -3.53 -17.99
N LEU A 193 -15.27 -3.95 -16.99
CA LEU A 193 -15.02 -5.19 -16.26
C LEU A 193 -14.97 -6.39 -17.21
N LEU A 194 -15.92 -6.48 -18.14
CA LEU A 194 -15.99 -7.56 -19.12
C LEU A 194 -14.78 -7.54 -20.06
N ALA A 195 -14.39 -6.38 -20.58
CA ALA A 195 -13.22 -6.24 -21.45
C ALA A 195 -11.93 -6.66 -20.73
N ILE A 196 -11.74 -6.27 -19.47
CA ILE A 196 -10.57 -6.67 -18.69
C ILE A 196 -10.61 -8.18 -18.37
N ALA A 197 -11.79 -8.71 -18.01
CA ALA A 197 -11.97 -10.12 -17.71
C ALA A 197 -11.66 -11.02 -18.92
N ASP A 198 -12.12 -10.64 -20.11
CA ASP A 198 -11.90 -11.38 -21.36
C ASP A 198 -10.41 -11.46 -21.73
N ASN A 199 -9.67 -10.37 -21.51
CA ASN A 199 -8.25 -10.30 -21.83
C ASN A 199 -7.33 -11.01 -20.82
N PHE A 200 -7.68 -10.98 -19.53
CA PHE A 200 -6.74 -11.32 -18.44
C PHE A 200 -7.22 -12.37 -17.44
N TYR A 201 -8.49 -12.78 -17.50
CA TYR A 201 -9.10 -13.73 -16.56
C TYR A 201 -9.71 -14.93 -17.29
N ASN A 202 -10.07 -15.95 -16.52
CA ASN A 202 -10.64 -17.18 -17.07
C ASN A 202 -12.15 -17.05 -17.35
N LYS A 203 -12.69 -17.97 -18.15
CA LYS A 203 -14.12 -18.04 -18.51
C LYS A 203 -15.06 -18.07 -17.30
N ASN A 204 -14.66 -18.72 -16.20
CA ASN A 204 -15.46 -18.77 -14.97
C ASN A 204 -15.61 -17.37 -14.35
N THR A 205 -14.57 -16.53 -14.41
CA THR A 205 -14.62 -15.15 -13.91
C THR A 205 -15.61 -14.32 -14.72
N ILE A 206 -15.63 -14.50 -16.05
CA ILE A 206 -16.59 -13.85 -16.95
C ILE A 206 -18.03 -14.29 -16.64
N LEU A 207 -18.25 -15.59 -16.44
CA LEU A 207 -19.56 -16.12 -16.07
C LEU A 207 -20.06 -15.56 -14.73
N ARG A 208 -19.18 -15.49 -13.72
CA ARG A 208 -19.49 -14.89 -12.42
C ARG A 208 -19.76 -13.39 -12.50
N LEU A 209 -19.05 -12.68 -13.37
CA LEU A 209 -19.35 -11.28 -13.66
C LEU A 209 -20.77 -11.12 -14.24
N ALA A 210 -21.20 -12.03 -15.12
CA ALA A 210 -22.56 -12.04 -15.65
C ALA A 210 -23.60 -12.28 -14.54
N HIS A 211 -23.39 -13.26 -13.65
CA HIS A 211 -24.25 -13.48 -12.48
C HIS A 211 -24.33 -12.25 -11.56
N THR A 212 -23.20 -11.54 -11.39
CA THR A 212 -23.13 -10.29 -10.63
C THR A 212 -23.93 -9.17 -11.29
N ALA A 213 -23.96 -9.09 -12.62
CA ALA A 213 -24.78 -8.13 -13.34
C ALA A 213 -26.29 -8.43 -13.18
N SER A 214 -26.68 -9.70 -13.31
CA SER A 214 -28.06 -10.14 -13.09
C SER A 214 -28.55 -9.85 -11.68
N ALA A 215 -27.74 -10.17 -10.67
CA ALA A 215 -28.07 -9.95 -9.25
C ALA A 215 -28.19 -8.46 -8.89
N GLY A 216 -27.50 -7.58 -9.62
CA GLY A 216 -27.55 -6.13 -9.46
C GLY A 216 -28.76 -5.43 -10.06
N GLY A 217 -29.67 -6.18 -10.71
CA GLY A 217 -30.85 -5.61 -11.36
C GLY A 217 -30.56 -4.90 -12.69
N LEU A 218 -29.39 -5.13 -13.32
CA LEU A 218 -29.08 -4.57 -14.66
C LEU A 218 -29.83 -5.27 -15.80
N ILE A 219 -30.56 -6.35 -15.50
CA ILE A 219 -31.35 -7.14 -16.45
C ILE A 219 -32.83 -7.19 -16.00
N GLY A 220 -33.26 -6.22 -15.20
CA GLY A 220 -34.66 -6.04 -14.78
C GLY A 220 -35.30 -4.85 -15.48
#